data_AF-Q63590-F1
#
_entry.id   AF-Q63590-F1
#
_cell.length_a   1.000
_cell.length_b   1.000
_cell.length_c   1.000
_cell.angle_alpha   90.00
_cell.angle_beta   90.00
_cell.angle_gamma   90.00
#
_symmetry.space_group_name_H-M   'P 1'
#
loop_
_entity.id
_entity.type
_entity.pdbx_description
1 polymer ?
#
loop_
_entity_poly.entity_id
_entity_poly.type
_entity_poly.pdbx_seq_one_letter_code
_entity_poly.pdbx_strand_id
1 'polypeptide(L)'
;ICHPLHYTVMMRPRLCVLLVAVSWVITNLHALLHTLLMVQLTFCSHNAVHHFFCDPYPILKLSCSDTFINDITAFTVGGLTSITPFTCITVSYAYILSSVLKFPSIQGIRKALSTCGSHLTVVSLFYGAILGVYMHPSSTYSLQDTVATAFFTVVT
;
A
#
# COMPACT_ATOMS: atom_id res chain seq x y z
N ILE A 1 -13.21 18.78 -9.88
CA ILE A 1 -12.37 19.99 -9.80
C ILE A 1 -11.99 20.48 -11.20
N CYS A 2 -11.35 19.66 -12.04
CA CYS A 2 -11.03 20.07 -13.42
C CYS A 2 -12.26 20.17 -14.35
N HIS A 3 -13.32 19.39 -14.10
CA HIS A 3 -14.59 19.43 -14.84
C HIS A 3 -15.78 19.29 -13.88
N PRO A 4 -16.17 20.35 -13.15
CA PRO A 4 -17.19 20.28 -12.10
C PRO A 4 -18.58 19.85 -12.62
N LEU A 5 -18.95 20.25 -13.84
CA LEU A 5 -20.22 19.89 -14.49
C LEU A 5 -20.32 18.40 -14.85
N HIS A 6 -19.20 17.70 -15.04
CA HIS A 6 -19.17 16.27 -15.34
C HIS A 6 -19.09 15.40 -14.07
N TYR A 7 -18.80 16.01 -12.92
CA TYR A 7 -18.60 15.27 -11.67
C TYR A 7 -19.87 14.54 -11.21
N THR A 8 -21.03 15.20 -11.26
CA THR A 8 -22.32 14.60 -10.92
C THR A 8 -22.77 13.53 -11.94
N VAL A 9 -22.32 13.62 -13.19
CA VAL A 9 -22.63 12.65 -14.24
C VAL A 9 -21.74 11.41 -14.14
N MET A 10 -20.48 11.58 -13.73
CA MET A 10 -19.50 10.48 -13.56
C MET A 10 -19.60 9.80 -12.19
N MET A 11 -19.79 10.55 -11.09
CA MET A 11 -19.92 9.99 -9.74
C MET A 11 -21.35 9.51 -9.45
N ARG A 12 -21.84 8.56 -10.24
CA ARG A 12 -23.14 7.92 -9.98
C ARG A 12 -23.02 6.99 -8.77
N PRO A 13 -24.01 6.94 -7.86
CA PRO A 13 -23.97 6.06 -6.69
C PRO A 13 -23.70 4.60 -7.04
N ARG A 14 -24.27 4.10 -8.15
CA ARG A 14 -24.02 2.75 -8.65
C ARG A 14 -22.56 2.51 -9.03
N LEU A 15 -21.89 3.50 -9.62
CA LEU A 15 -20.47 3.39 -9.96
C LEU A 15 -19.61 3.38 -8.69
N CYS A 16 -19.94 4.22 -7.70
CA CYS A 16 -19.26 4.21 -6.40
C CYS A 16 -19.38 2.85 -5.71
N VAL A 17 -20.59 2.28 -5.66
CA VAL A 17 -20.81 0.94 -5.08
C VAL A 17 -20.04 -0.13 -5.85
N LEU A 18 -20.04 -0.06 -7.19
CA LEU A 18 -19.26 -0.99 -8.03
C LEU A 18 -17.76 -0.90 -7.74
N LEU A 19 -17.20 0.32 -7.67
CA LEU A 19 -15.79 0.53 -7.37
C LEU A 19 -15.42 -0.03 -6.00
N VAL A 20 -16.24 0.23 -4.97
CA VAL A 20 -16.04 -0.33 -3.62
C VAL A 20 -16.10 -1.85 -3.64
N ALA A 21 -17.07 -2.44 -4.33
CA ALA A 21 -17.21 -3.90 -4.45
C ALA A 21 -16.01 -4.53 -5.18
N VAL A 22 -15.54 -3.93 -6.27
CA VAL A 22 -14.36 -4.39 -7.01
C VAL A 22 -13.11 -4.30 -6.15
N SER A 23 -12.89 -3.17 -5.47
CA SER A 23 -11.77 -3.02 -4.53
C SER A 23 -11.82 -4.08 -3.43
N TRP A 24 -13.00 -4.34 -2.87
CA TRP A 24 -13.20 -5.37 -1.86
C TRP A 24 -12.87 -6.77 -2.37
N VAL A 25 -13.31 -7.13 -3.58
CA VAL A 25 -13.00 -8.43 -4.18
C VAL A 25 -11.50 -8.58 -4.42
N ILE A 26 -10.84 -7.54 -4.95
CA ILE A 26 -9.39 -7.55 -5.21
C ILE A 26 -8.61 -7.75 -3.90
N THR A 27 -8.94 -7.02 -2.83
CA THR A 27 -8.23 -7.17 -1.55
C THR A 27 -8.44 -8.55 -0.92
N ASN A 28 -9.62 -9.14 -1.06
CA ASN A 28 -9.89 -10.50 -0.57
C ASN A 28 -9.12 -11.56 -1.38
N LEU A 29 -9.07 -11.43 -2.71
CA LEU A 29 -8.29 -12.33 -3.56
C LEU A 29 -6.78 -12.22 -3.27
N HIS A 30 -6.29 -11.01 -3.03
CA HIS A 30 -4.91 -10.77 -2.62
C HIS A 30 -4.59 -11.46 -1.28
N ALA A 31 -5.44 -11.27 -0.27
CA ALA A 31 -5.28 -11.92 1.03
C ALA A 31 -5.34 -13.46 0.92
N LEU A 32 -6.27 -13.97 0.11
CA LEU A 32 -6.41 -15.41 -0.12
C LEU A 32 -5.16 -16.00 -0.80
N LEU A 33 -4.63 -15.33 -1.82
CA LEU A 33 -3.39 -15.75 -2.51
C LEU A 33 -2.24 -15.90 -1.51
N HIS A 34 -2.00 -14.85 -0.70
CA HIS A 34 -0.96 -14.88 0.33
C HIS A 34 -1.19 -15.96 1.39
N THR A 35 -2.44 -16.18 1.78
CA THR A 35 -2.79 -17.23 2.76
C THR A 35 -2.53 -18.62 2.20
N LEU A 36 -2.95 -18.88 0.95
CA LEU A 36 -2.74 -20.18 0.29
C LEU A 36 -1.25 -20.49 0.11
N LEU A 37 -0.47 -19.48 -0.28
CA LEU A 37 0.97 -19.60 -0.43
C LEU A 37 1.66 -19.88 0.92
N MET A 38 1.18 -19.31 2.03
CA MET A 38 1.69 -19.62 3.37
C MET A 38 1.32 -21.02 3.84
N VAL A 39 0.10 -21.51 3.55
CA VAL A 39 -0.34 -22.87 3.94
C VAL A 39 0.46 -23.97 3.24
N GLN A 40 1.04 -23.69 2.07
CA GLN A 40 1.89 -24.63 1.34
C GLN A 40 3.31 -24.77 1.93
N LEU A 41 3.71 -23.91 2.86
CA LEU A 41 5.03 -23.98 3.50
C LEU A 41 5.06 -25.07 4.58
N THR A 42 6.14 -25.85 4.60
CA THR A 42 6.44 -26.77 5.70
C THR A 42 7.34 -26.09 6.73
N PHE A 43 6.93 -26.15 8.00
CA PHE A 43 7.66 -25.54 9.11
C PHE A 43 8.53 -26.57 9.82
N CYS A 44 9.74 -26.18 10.22
CA CYS A 44 10.61 -27.06 10.99
C CYS A 44 10.12 -27.22 12.44
N SER A 45 10.14 -28.47 12.93
CA SER A 45 9.61 -28.93 14.22
C SER A 45 10.21 -28.27 15.50
N HIS A 46 11.18 -27.37 15.38
CA HIS A 46 11.89 -26.76 16.53
C HIS A 46 11.61 -25.26 16.72
N ASN A 47 10.89 -24.61 15.81
CA ASN A 47 10.67 -23.17 15.89
C ASN A 47 9.29 -22.88 16.47
N ALA A 48 9.16 -22.95 17.80
CA ALA A 48 7.94 -22.53 18.49
C ALA A 48 7.76 -21.00 18.37
N VAL A 49 6.73 -20.57 17.64
CA VAL A 49 6.36 -19.16 17.51
C VAL A 49 5.61 -18.74 18.78
N HIS A 50 6.31 -18.14 19.74
CA HIS A 50 5.73 -17.73 21.02
C HIS A 50 4.90 -16.43 20.96
N HIS A 51 4.84 -15.75 19.80
CA HIS A 51 4.13 -14.48 19.64
C HIS A 51 3.12 -14.55 18.49
N PHE A 52 1.90 -14.09 18.74
CA PHE A 52 0.86 -13.84 17.73
C PHE A 52 1.40 -12.82 16.69
N PHE A 53 2.08 -13.30 15.65
CA PHE A 53 2.64 -12.47 14.59
C PHE A 53 1.62 -12.32 13.46
N CYS A 54 1.15 -11.09 13.23
CA CYS A 54 0.31 -10.74 12.08
C CYS A 54 1.12 -10.42 10.81
N ASP A 55 2.45 -10.61 10.84
CA ASP A 55 3.32 -10.30 9.72
C ASP A 55 3.77 -11.59 9.00
N PRO A 56 3.45 -11.78 7.70
CA PRO A 56 3.86 -12.96 6.93
C PRO A 56 5.37 -13.18 6.86
N TYR A 57 6.12 -12.08 6.89
CA TYR A 57 7.54 -12.05 6.58
C TYR A 57 8.43 -12.83 7.56
N PRO A 58 8.29 -12.68 8.90
CA PRO A 58 9.00 -13.53 9.85
C PRO A 58 8.56 -15.00 9.78
N ILE A 59 7.32 -15.30 9.39
CA ILE A 59 6.82 -16.68 9.29
C ILE A 59 7.53 -17.43 8.14
N LEU A 60 7.77 -16.78 7.00
CA LEU A 60 8.52 -17.37 5.89
C LEU A 60 9.93 -17.84 6.32
N LYS A 61 10.65 -17.04 7.13
CA LYS A 61 12.00 -17.40 7.64
C LYS A 61 12.04 -18.66 8.50
N LEU A 62 10.92 -19.05 9.09
CA LEU A 62 10.83 -20.25 9.93
C LEU A 62 10.53 -21.53 9.13
N SER A 63 10.17 -21.39 7.85
CA SER A 63 9.88 -22.54 6.99
C SER A 63 11.15 -23.21 6.51
N CYS A 64 11.07 -24.52 6.31
CA CYS A 64 12.17 -25.36 5.80
C CYS A 64 11.94 -25.81 4.35
N SER A 65 10.80 -25.39 3.77
CA SER A 65 10.54 -25.45 2.33
C SER A 65 11.11 -24.22 1.64
N ASP A 66 11.39 -24.34 0.34
CA ASP A 66 11.76 -23.19 -0.49
C ASP A 66 10.67 -22.11 -0.46
N THR A 67 11.03 -20.90 -0.02
CA THR A 67 10.15 -19.73 0.07
C THR A 67 10.19 -18.85 -1.17
N PHE A 68 10.99 -19.20 -2.18
CA PHE A 68 11.24 -18.36 -3.36
C PHE A 68 9.97 -17.85 -4.04
N ILE A 69 8.95 -18.70 -4.20
CA ILE A 69 7.67 -18.31 -4.79
C ILE A 69 6.88 -17.35 -3.90
N ASN A 70 6.90 -17.55 -2.57
CA ASN A 70 6.25 -16.62 -1.64
C ASN A 70 6.97 -15.26 -1.63
N ASP A 71 8.30 -15.24 -1.62
CA ASP A 71 9.11 -14.01 -1.63
C ASP A 71 8.90 -13.21 -2.92
N ILE A 72 8.97 -13.88 -4.09
CA ILE A 72 8.70 -13.22 -5.38
C ILE A 72 7.27 -12.73 -5.43
N THR A 73 6.29 -13.51 -4.96
CA THR A 73 4.88 -13.09 -4.99
C THR A 73 4.66 -11.89 -4.06
N ALA A 74 5.23 -11.89 -2.86
CA ALA A 74 5.14 -10.76 -1.92
C ALA A 74 5.78 -9.49 -2.50
N PHE A 75 6.96 -9.60 -3.08
CA PHE A 75 7.64 -8.47 -3.69
C PHE A 75 6.87 -7.94 -4.91
N THR A 76 6.45 -8.82 -5.82
CA THR A 76 5.79 -8.42 -7.07
C THR A 76 4.34 -8.00 -6.86
N VAL A 77 3.52 -8.84 -6.23
CA VAL A 77 2.09 -8.56 -6.03
C VAL A 77 1.90 -7.48 -4.97
N GLY A 78 2.62 -7.56 -3.84
CA GLY A 78 2.59 -6.51 -2.81
C GLY A 78 3.10 -5.17 -3.32
N GLY A 79 4.21 -5.19 -4.08
CA GLY A 79 4.77 -4.01 -4.74
C GLY A 79 3.79 -3.39 -5.74
N LEU A 80 3.21 -4.19 -6.65
CA LEU A 80 2.23 -3.70 -7.64
C LEU A 80 0.98 -3.12 -6.98
N THR A 81 0.48 -3.78 -5.94
CA THR A 81 -0.71 -3.33 -5.18
C THR A 81 -0.44 -2.04 -4.41
N SER A 82 0.82 -1.74 -4.08
CA SER A 82 1.23 -0.50 -3.39
C SER A 82 1.57 0.63 -4.37
N ILE A 83 2.31 0.34 -5.43
CA ILE A 83 2.76 1.33 -6.44
C ILE A 83 1.59 1.86 -7.25
N THR A 84 0.65 0.99 -7.65
CA THR A 84 -0.49 1.39 -8.49
C THR A 84 -1.34 2.50 -7.86
N PRO A 85 -1.84 2.37 -6.61
CA PRO A 85 -2.60 3.44 -5.97
C PRO A 85 -1.72 4.66 -5.67
N PHE A 86 -0.46 4.48 -5.28
CA PHE A 86 0.46 5.60 -5.03
C PHE A 86 0.65 6.48 -6.29
N THR A 87 0.93 5.87 -7.44
CA THR A 87 1.05 6.58 -8.72
C THR A 87 -0.28 7.23 -9.10
N CYS A 88 -1.40 6.53 -8.95
CA CYS A 88 -2.73 7.08 -9.26
C CYS A 88 -3.05 8.33 -8.44
N ILE A 89 -2.80 8.31 -7.13
CA ILE A 89 -3.01 9.45 -6.23
C ILE A 89 -2.08 10.61 -6.61
N THR A 90 -0.79 10.32 -6.78
CA THR A 90 0.22 11.35 -7.10
C THR A 90 -0.10 12.06 -8.41
N VAL A 91 -0.42 11.31 -9.47
CA VAL A 91 -0.79 11.87 -10.77
C VAL A 91 -2.07 12.69 -10.66
N SER A 92 -3.10 12.19 -9.97
CA SER A 92 -4.37 12.91 -9.80
C SER A 92 -4.18 14.25 -9.08
N TYR A 93 -3.38 14.27 -8.02
CA TYR A 93 -3.09 15.48 -7.24
C TYR A 93 -2.16 16.44 -8.00
N ALA A 94 -1.22 15.93 -8.80
CA ALA A 94 -0.41 16.76 -9.69
C ALA A 94 -1.29 17.49 -10.71
N TYR A 95 -2.26 16.80 -11.33
CA TYR A 95 -3.24 17.43 -12.23
C TYR A 95 -4.10 18.50 -11.53
N ILE A 96 -4.53 18.24 -10.29
CA ILE A 96 -5.27 19.24 -9.49
C ILE A 96 -4.40 20.47 -9.26
N LEU A 97 -3.14 20.28 -8.81
CA LEU A 97 -2.22 21.37 -8.55
C LEU A 97 -1.93 22.17 -9.83
N SER A 98 -1.64 21.50 -10.94
CA SER A 98 -1.45 22.15 -12.25
C SER A 98 -2.68 22.95 -12.67
N SER A 99 -3.89 22.45 -12.42
CA SER A 99 -5.13 23.15 -12.77
C SER A 99 -5.35 24.40 -11.90
N VAL A 100 -5.01 24.34 -10.61
CA VAL A 100 -5.09 25.49 -9.70
C VAL A 100 -4.03 26.55 -10.04
N LEU A 101 -2.82 26.12 -10.43
CA LEU A 101 -1.75 27.04 -10.84
C LEU A 101 -2.04 27.75 -12.17
N LYS A 102 -2.84 27.15 -13.07
CA LYS A 102 -3.27 27.78 -14.32
C LYS A 102 -4.22 28.97 -14.12
N PHE A 103 -5.02 28.97 -13.05
CA PHE A 103 -5.92 30.07 -12.70
C PHE A 103 -5.62 30.56 -11.28
N PRO A 104 -4.49 31.28 -11.11
CA PRO A 104 -3.94 31.57 -9.79
C PRO A 104 -4.84 32.57 -9.04
N SER A 105 -5.44 32.11 -7.94
CA SER A 105 -5.88 32.98 -6.85
C SER A 105 -5.02 32.69 -5.63
N ILE A 106 -4.56 33.72 -4.91
CA ILE A 106 -3.68 33.55 -3.73
C ILE A 106 -4.33 32.60 -2.70
N GLN A 107 -5.63 32.71 -2.49
CA GLN A 107 -6.38 31.85 -1.58
C GLN A 107 -6.56 30.43 -2.13
N GLY A 108 -6.78 30.26 -3.44
CA GLY A 108 -6.87 28.95 -4.09
C GLY A 108 -5.54 28.19 -4.08
N ILE A 109 -4.43 28.86 -4.35
CA ILE A 109 -3.08 28.29 -4.29
C ILE A 109 -2.73 27.87 -2.86
N ARG A 110 -2.93 28.75 -1.87
CA ARG A 110 -2.63 28.43 -0.46
C ARG A 110 -3.45 27.24 0.04
N LYS A 111 -4.74 27.18 -0.31
CA LYS A 111 -5.61 26.05 0.04
C LYS A 111 -5.19 24.77 -0.67
N ALA A 112 -4.86 24.83 -1.95
CA ALA A 112 -4.39 23.67 -2.72
C ALA A 112 -3.07 23.14 -2.17
N LEU A 113 -2.07 24.00 -1.91
CA LEU A 113 -0.80 23.59 -1.31
C LEU A 113 -0.99 22.98 0.08
N SER A 114 -1.84 23.58 0.92
CA SER A 114 -2.10 23.05 2.27
C SER A 114 -2.79 21.69 2.24
N THR A 115 -3.75 21.47 1.37
CA THR A 115 -4.51 20.20 1.29
C THR A 115 -3.83 19.15 0.44
N CYS A 116 -3.43 19.48 -0.79
CA CYS A 116 -2.75 18.56 -1.69
C CYS A 116 -1.35 18.22 -1.21
N GLY A 117 -0.61 19.22 -0.70
CA GLY A 117 0.73 19.00 -0.16
C GLY A 117 0.70 18.09 1.06
N SER A 118 -0.10 18.41 2.08
CA SER A 118 -0.22 17.56 3.27
C SER A 118 -0.66 16.14 2.94
N HIS A 119 -1.68 15.99 2.07
CA HIS A 119 -2.16 14.67 1.66
C HIS A 119 -1.08 13.87 0.90
N LEU A 120 -0.36 14.50 -0.03
CA LEU A 120 0.75 13.84 -0.74
C LEU A 120 1.89 13.45 0.21
N THR A 121 2.20 14.28 1.21
CA THR A 121 3.21 13.94 2.23
C THR A 121 2.80 12.70 3.01
N VAL A 122 1.57 12.66 3.54
CA VAL A 122 1.06 11.51 4.30
C VAL A 122 1.02 10.24 3.43
N VAL A 123 0.52 10.35 2.19
CA VAL A 123 0.47 9.24 1.23
C VAL A 123 1.88 8.74 0.89
N SER A 124 2.83 9.64 0.66
CA SER A 124 4.22 9.26 0.35
C SER A 124 4.92 8.61 1.53
N LEU A 125 4.69 9.10 2.75
CA LEU A 125 5.23 8.48 3.96
C LEU A 125 4.63 7.08 4.16
N PHE A 126 3.32 6.92 4.00
CA PHE A 126 2.63 5.65 4.18
C PHE A 126 3.06 4.60 3.14
N TYR A 127 2.92 4.90 1.84
CA TYR A 127 3.31 3.96 0.79
C TYR A 127 4.81 3.76 0.70
N GLY A 128 5.60 4.79 1.00
CA GLY A 128 7.06 4.71 1.06
C GLY A 128 7.53 3.78 2.19
N ALA A 129 6.88 3.82 3.35
CA ALA A 129 7.17 2.89 4.45
C ALA A 129 6.80 1.45 4.07
N ILE A 130 5.61 1.22 3.49
CA ILE A 130 5.20 -0.10 3.00
C ILE A 130 6.22 -0.63 1.98
N LEU A 131 6.60 0.17 0.98
CA LEU A 131 7.61 -0.22 0.01
C LEU A 131 8.98 -0.48 0.67
N GLY A 132 9.42 0.36 1.60
CA GLY A 132 10.71 0.18 2.28
C GLY A 132 10.80 -1.11 3.12
N VAL A 133 9.69 -1.51 3.72
CA VAL A 133 9.58 -2.73 4.55
C VAL A 133 9.44 -3.97 3.67
N TYR A 134 8.53 -3.94 2.69
CA TYR A 134 8.18 -5.11 1.88
C TYR A 134 9.10 -5.33 0.67
N MET A 135 9.85 -4.31 0.22
CA MET A 135 10.84 -4.45 -0.86
C MET A 135 12.24 -4.81 -0.34
N HIS A 136 12.43 -4.87 0.98
CA HIS A 136 13.66 -5.45 1.54
C HIS A 136 13.62 -6.97 1.30
N PRO A 137 14.71 -7.59 0.82
CA PRO A 137 14.77 -9.05 0.70
C PRO A 137 14.92 -9.72 2.07
N SER A 138 14.25 -10.86 2.24
CA SER A 138 14.15 -11.60 3.52
C SER A 138 15.52 -12.00 4.05
N SER A 139 16.45 -12.28 3.15
CA SER A 139 17.86 -12.57 3.43
C SER A 139 18.60 -11.49 4.20
N THR A 140 18.19 -10.22 4.09
CA THR A 140 18.93 -9.06 4.64
C THR A 140 18.19 -8.39 5.79
N TYR A 141 16.98 -8.86 6.10
CA TYR A 141 16.12 -8.28 7.14
C TYR A 141 16.76 -8.34 8.53
N SER A 142 17.05 -7.17 9.10
CA SER A 142 17.73 -7.00 10.39
C SER A 142 16.77 -6.62 11.52
N LEU A 143 17.25 -6.76 12.77
CA LEU A 143 16.54 -6.32 13.97
C LEU A 143 16.25 -4.81 13.96
N GLN A 144 17.09 -4.03 13.28
CA GLN A 144 16.97 -2.59 13.13
C GLN A 144 15.82 -2.22 12.15
N ASP A 145 15.62 -3.03 11.10
CA ASP A 145 14.50 -2.89 10.17
C ASP A 145 13.17 -3.21 10.85
N THR A 146 13.16 -4.17 11.77
CA THR A 146 11.98 -4.52 12.58
C THR A 146 11.55 -3.35 13.47
N VAL A 147 12.50 -2.68 14.13
CA VAL A 147 12.23 -1.51 14.98
C VAL A 147 11.75 -0.33 14.15
N ALA A 148 12.36 -0.08 12.98
CA ALA A 148 11.89 0.96 12.06
C ALA A 148 10.46 0.68 11.58
N THR A 149 10.18 -0.56 11.16
CA THR A 149 8.85 -1.01 10.74
C THR A 149 7.80 -0.82 11.84
N ALA A 150 8.13 -1.20 13.08
CA ALA A 150 7.27 -1.04 14.25
C ALA A 150 7.00 0.44 14.57
N PHE A 151 8.02 1.29 14.48
CA PHE A 151 7.85 2.74 14.69
C PHE A 151 6.94 3.35 13.62
N PHE A 152 7.10 2.96 12.36
CA PHE A 152 6.25 3.45 11.27
C PHE A 152 4.82 2.93 11.37
N THR A 153 4.60 1.67 11.74
CA THR A 153 3.24 1.13 11.95
C THR A 153 2.51 1.77 13.14
N VAL A 154 3.22 2.21 14.19
CA VAL A 154 2.61 2.92 15.34
C VAL A 154 2.29 4.39 15.01
N VAL A 155 3.07 5.02 14.13
CA VAL A 155 2.83 6.40 13.68
C VAL A 155 1.69 6.49 12.66
N THR A 156 1.31 5.36 12.05
CA THR A 156 0.20 5.27 11.10
C THR A 156 -1.12 4.95 11.80
#